data_AF-B4FRL7-F1
#
_entry.id   AF-B4FRL7-F1
#
_cell.length_a   1.000
_cell.length_b   1.000
_cell.length_c   1.000
_cell.angle_alpha   90.00
_cell.angle_beta   90.00
_cell.angle_gamma   90.00
#
_symmetry.space_group_name_H-M   'P 1'
#
loop_
_entity.id
_entity.type
_entity.pdbx_description
1 polymer ?
#
loop_
_entity_poly.entity_id
_entity_poly.type
_entity_poly.pdbx_seq_one_letter_code
_entity_poly.pdbx_strand_id
1 'polypeptide(L)'
;MGTGAVAVAAPDRAKQRRAGGHLWKKALLHFSLCFVMGFFTGFAPSSSSSWKSAAATPQHHPPHRPGDRLAASRVAVDARATLSPPAEAADALSAGATVDLGDDEEDAAQRRLLIVVTTTRSGPGERRRRRGELLRLAHTLRLVRPPVVWVVVEPAADAPATAEVLRGTGVMYRHLAFKPEDNFTTADAEAHVQRNAALAHVEKHRLAGVLHFADAAGVYDVGFFEQIRQIEAFGTWPVATMSAGEKKVVVEGPLCSASKVVGWFSRDFNDGTTRSVTYNTEADLNPAGAAGTRAHTIDVSGFAFNSSILWDPERWGRPTSLPDTSQDSIKFVQEVLLEDRAKLKGIPSDCSQIMVWQYSVPSSR
;
A
#
# COMPACT_ATOMS: atom_id res chain seq x y z
N MET A 1 17.55 -48.46 53.01
CA MET A 1 16.89 -49.62 52.36
C MET A 1 15.47 -49.69 52.89
N GLY A 2 14.48 -49.69 52.00
CA GLY A 2 13.05 -49.66 52.37
C GLY A 2 12.20 -49.00 51.29
N THR A 3 12.09 -49.69 50.17
CA THR A 3 11.16 -49.39 49.07
C THR A 3 9.72 -49.65 49.53
N GLY A 4 8.88 -48.61 49.57
CA GLY A 4 7.43 -48.72 49.77
C GLY A 4 6.72 -48.20 48.52
N ALA A 5 6.25 -49.12 47.68
CA ALA A 5 5.50 -48.84 46.47
C ALA A 5 4.13 -48.24 46.81
N VAL A 6 3.85 -47.02 46.34
CA VAL A 6 2.51 -46.42 46.41
C VAL A 6 1.77 -46.77 45.12
N ALA A 7 0.69 -47.55 45.26
CA ALA A 7 -0.16 -48.00 44.18
C ALA A 7 -0.89 -46.81 43.54
N VAL A 8 -0.70 -46.63 42.23
CA VAL A 8 -1.42 -45.66 41.41
C VAL A 8 -2.71 -46.32 40.91
N ALA A 9 -3.85 -45.83 41.40
CA ALA A 9 -5.17 -46.26 40.95
C ALA A 9 -5.46 -45.70 39.54
N ALA A 10 -5.79 -46.60 38.60
CA ALA A 10 -6.21 -46.25 37.25
C ALA A 10 -7.67 -45.75 37.24
N PRO A 11 -7.98 -44.63 36.55
CA PRO A 11 -9.34 -44.12 36.47
C PRO A 11 -10.16 -44.86 35.40
N ASP A 12 -11.36 -45.29 35.80
CA ASP A 12 -12.37 -45.96 34.98
C ASP A 12 -12.78 -45.12 33.77
N ARG A 13 -12.49 -45.64 32.58
CA ARG A 13 -12.78 -45.02 31.28
C ARG A 13 -14.04 -45.69 30.68
N ALA A 14 -15.23 -45.30 31.09
CA ALA A 14 -16.46 -45.69 30.37
C ALA A 14 -17.64 -44.74 30.60
N LYS A 15 -18.30 -44.39 29.48
CA LYS A 15 -19.61 -43.71 29.33
C LYS A 15 -19.66 -42.17 29.47
N GLN A 16 -19.33 -41.49 28.38
CA GLN A 16 -19.99 -40.22 28.02
C GLN A 16 -19.97 -39.91 26.50
N ARG A 17 -20.25 -40.90 25.63
CA ARG A 17 -20.54 -40.65 24.21
C ARG A 17 -22.06 -40.61 23.99
N ARG A 18 -22.72 -39.44 24.14
CA ARG A 18 -24.06 -39.21 23.55
C ARG A 18 -24.54 -37.75 23.42
N ALA A 19 -23.76 -36.74 23.82
CA ALA A 19 -24.23 -35.33 23.78
C ALA A 19 -24.02 -34.58 22.43
N GLY A 20 -23.22 -35.11 21.49
CA GLY A 20 -22.79 -34.35 20.30
C GLY A 20 -23.84 -34.17 19.18
N GLY A 21 -24.95 -34.92 19.18
CA GLY A 21 -25.90 -34.94 18.05
C GLY A 21 -26.77 -33.69 17.90
N HIS A 22 -26.89 -32.86 18.95
CA HIS A 22 -27.83 -31.72 18.95
C HIS A 22 -27.18 -30.39 18.55
N LEU A 23 -25.87 -30.21 18.76
CA LEU A 23 -25.18 -28.94 18.45
C LEU A 23 -25.14 -28.68 16.95
N TRP A 24 -24.79 -29.69 16.14
CA TRP A 24 -24.66 -29.51 14.70
C TRP A 24 -26.00 -29.16 14.03
N LYS A 25 -27.11 -29.73 14.51
CA LYS A 25 -28.47 -29.37 14.04
C LYS A 25 -28.80 -27.91 14.33
N LYS A 26 -28.43 -27.39 15.50
CA LYS A 26 -28.62 -25.98 15.85
C LYS A 26 -27.76 -25.07 14.97
N ALA A 27 -26.50 -25.44 14.72
CA ALA A 27 -25.61 -24.69 13.86
C ALA A 27 -26.14 -24.62 12.41
N LEU A 28 -26.62 -25.75 11.87
CA LEU A 28 -27.19 -25.80 10.51
C LEU A 28 -28.42 -24.90 10.38
N LEU A 29 -29.31 -24.94 11.37
CA LEU A 29 -30.49 -24.07 11.41
C LEU A 29 -30.08 -22.60 11.43
N HIS A 30 -29.11 -22.24 12.27
CA HIS A 30 -28.62 -20.86 12.40
C HIS A 30 -27.97 -20.35 11.10
N PHE A 31 -27.14 -21.17 10.46
CA PHE A 31 -26.54 -20.85 9.16
C PHE A 31 -27.59 -20.66 8.07
N SER A 32 -28.60 -21.54 8.02
CA SER A 32 -29.68 -21.43 7.02
C SER A 32 -30.50 -20.15 7.20
N LEU A 33 -30.78 -19.76 8.45
CA LEU A 33 -31.55 -18.57 8.77
C LEU A 33 -30.78 -17.28 8.43
N CYS A 34 -29.48 -17.24 8.74
CA CYS A 34 -28.60 -16.13 8.32
C CYS A 34 -28.49 -16.02 6.80
N PHE A 35 -28.39 -17.13 6.08
CA PHE A 35 -28.34 -17.15 4.61
C PHE A 35 -29.63 -16.60 4.00
N VAL A 36 -30.80 -17.04 4.48
CA VAL A 36 -32.11 -16.58 3.98
C VAL A 36 -32.31 -15.09 4.26
N MET A 37 -31.98 -14.62 5.47
CA MET A 37 -32.04 -13.20 5.81
C MET A 37 -31.09 -12.37 4.95
N GLY A 38 -29.84 -12.83 4.75
CA GLY A 38 -28.86 -12.19 3.87
C GLY A 38 -29.33 -12.11 2.42
N PHE A 39 -29.94 -13.18 1.91
CA PHE A 39 -30.48 -13.23 0.56
C PHE A 39 -31.60 -12.21 0.36
N PHE A 40 -32.60 -12.15 1.24
CA PHE A 40 -33.72 -11.22 1.10
C PHE A 40 -33.33 -9.76 1.37
N THR A 41 -32.46 -9.49 2.34
CA THR A 41 -31.95 -8.14 2.59
C THR A 41 -31.10 -7.61 1.44
N GLY A 42 -30.38 -8.49 0.72
CA GLY A 42 -29.65 -8.12 -0.50
C GLY A 42 -30.53 -7.64 -1.66
N PHE A 43 -31.82 -7.96 -1.65
CA PHE A 43 -32.80 -7.52 -2.65
C PHE A 43 -33.78 -6.46 -2.13
N ALA A 44 -33.71 -6.07 -0.85
CA ALA A 44 -34.58 -5.04 -0.31
C ALA A 44 -34.29 -3.71 -1.03
N PRO A 45 -35.27 -3.11 -1.74
CA PRO A 45 -35.07 -1.83 -2.40
C PRO A 45 -34.88 -0.77 -1.32
N SER A 46 -33.71 -0.13 -1.27
CA SER A 46 -33.50 1.04 -0.44
C SER A 46 -34.51 2.12 -0.85
N SER A 47 -35.57 2.26 -0.07
CA SER A 47 -36.56 3.32 -0.23
C SER A 47 -35.84 4.66 -0.02
N SER A 48 -35.55 5.35 -1.12
CA SER A 48 -35.17 6.76 -1.06
C SER A 48 -36.42 7.54 -0.70
N SER A 49 -36.40 8.14 0.49
CA SER A 49 -37.41 9.08 0.94
C SER A 49 -37.48 10.26 -0.03
N SER A 50 -38.54 10.27 -0.84
CA SER A 50 -38.92 11.33 -1.75
C SER A 50 -39.30 12.58 -0.95
N TRP A 51 -38.36 13.51 -0.78
CA TRP A 51 -38.69 14.86 -0.35
C TRP A 51 -39.15 15.71 -1.52
N LYS A 52 -40.26 16.39 -1.27
CA LYS A 52 -41.18 16.98 -2.24
C LYS A 52 -40.52 18.10 -3.05
N SER A 53 -40.59 17.97 -4.37
CA SER A 53 -40.21 18.99 -5.34
C SER A 53 -41.22 20.13 -5.36
N ALA A 54 -40.72 21.36 -5.22
CA ALA A 54 -41.41 22.56 -5.68
C ALA A 54 -41.14 22.76 -7.18
N ALA A 55 -42.14 23.29 -7.86
CA ALA A 55 -42.28 23.38 -9.31
C ALA A 55 -41.13 24.09 -10.04
N ALA A 56 -40.62 23.45 -11.11
CA ALA A 56 -40.07 24.14 -12.27
C ALA A 56 -40.15 23.23 -13.52
N THR A 57 -40.66 23.81 -14.59
CA THR A 57 -41.14 23.31 -15.90
C THR A 57 -40.01 22.64 -16.74
N PRO A 58 -40.32 21.74 -17.70
CA PRO A 58 -39.42 20.71 -18.19
C PRO A 58 -38.48 21.19 -19.31
N GLN A 59 -37.20 20.78 -19.22
CA GLN A 59 -36.29 20.79 -20.35
C GLN A 59 -35.80 19.37 -20.62
N HIS A 60 -35.97 18.96 -21.88
CA HIS A 60 -35.62 17.68 -22.46
C HIS A 60 -34.09 17.47 -22.44
N HIS A 61 -33.57 16.56 -21.61
CA HIS A 61 -32.27 15.93 -21.86
C HIS A 61 -32.29 14.41 -21.60
N PRO A 62 -31.55 13.60 -22.39
CA PRO A 62 -31.64 12.13 -22.43
C PRO A 62 -30.90 11.46 -21.25
N PRO A 63 -31.12 10.15 -21.02
CA PRO A 63 -30.90 9.52 -19.72
C PRO A 63 -29.43 9.21 -19.44
N HIS A 64 -28.91 9.78 -18.36
CA HIS A 64 -27.69 9.32 -17.72
C HIS A 64 -27.88 7.92 -17.15
N ARG A 65 -27.03 6.99 -17.56
CA ARG A 65 -26.95 5.61 -17.06
C ARG A 65 -26.20 5.61 -15.71
N PRO A 66 -26.80 5.09 -14.62
CA PRO A 66 -26.21 5.15 -13.29
C PRO A 66 -25.29 3.95 -12.99
N GLY A 67 -24.26 4.20 -12.17
CA GLY A 67 -23.76 3.23 -11.20
C GLY A 67 -22.31 2.78 -11.34
N ASP A 68 -21.36 3.61 -10.89
CA ASP A 68 -20.01 3.19 -10.53
C ASP A 68 -20.07 2.29 -9.29
N ARG A 69 -20.12 0.97 -9.48
CA ARG A 69 -19.99 -0.01 -8.39
C ARG A 69 -18.53 -0.44 -8.28
N LEU A 70 -17.83 0.09 -7.27
CA LEU A 70 -16.53 -0.40 -6.83
C LEU A 70 -16.67 -1.82 -6.27
N ALA A 71 -16.35 -2.83 -7.07
CA ALA A 71 -16.42 -4.23 -6.67
C ALA A 71 -15.16 -4.63 -5.89
N ALA A 72 -15.26 -4.76 -4.58
CA ALA A 72 -14.30 -5.53 -3.80
C ALA A 72 -14.55 -7.02 -4.07
N SER A 73 -13.73 -7.65 -4.91
CA SER A 73 -13.88 -9.07 -5.26
C SER A 73 -13.18 -9.95 -4.21
N ARG A 74 -13.93 -10.88 -3.60
CA ARG A 74 -13.37 -11.99 -2.82
C ARG A 74 -13.25 -13.20 -3.75
N VAL A 75 -12.03 -13.65 -3.99
CA VAL A 75 -11.75 -14.84 -4.81
C VAL A 75 -12.08 -16.10 -3.99
N ALA A 76 -13.05 -16.88 -4.45
CA ALA A 76 -13.21 -18.27 -4.06
C ALA A 76 -12.32 -19.12 -4.98
N VAL A 77 -11.39 -19.88 -4.39
CA VAL A 77 -10.49 -20.79 -5.12
C VAL A 77 -11.29 -22.04 -5.51
N ASP A 78 -11.57 -22.21 -6.80
CA ASP A 78 -12.19 -23.43 -7.32
C ASP A 78 -11.08 -24.44 -7.68
N ALA A 79 -10.83 -25.38 -6.78
CA ALA A 79 -9.81 -26.41 -6.93
C ALA A 79 -10.31 -27.52 -7.87
N ARG A 80 -10.24 -27.28 -9.18
CA ARG A 80 -10.43 -28.31 -10.23
C ARG A 80 -9.28 -28.29 -11.22
N ALA A 81 -8.11 -28.71 -10.75
CA ALA A 81 -6.99 -29.07 -11.62
C ALA A 81 -6.60 -30.52 -11.31
N THR A 82 -7.28 -31.44 -12.00
CA THR A 82 -7.07 -32.89 -11.90
C THR A 82 -5.79 -33.27 -12.63
N LEU A 83 -4.64 -33.06 -12.00
CA LEU A 83 -3.36 -33.61 -12.47
C LEU A 83 -3.07 -34.82 -11.58
N SER A 84 -3.37 -36.02 -12.08
CA SER A 84 -3.04 -37.29 -11.40
C SER A 84 -1.51 -37.40 -11.30
N PRO A 85 -0.92 -37.40 -10.10
CA PRO A 85 0.52 -37.58 -9.94
C PRO A 85 0.89 -39.07 -10.10
N PRO A 86 2.15 -39.38 -10.48
CA PRO A 86 2.64 -40.75 -10.50
C PRO A 86 2.66 -41.37 -9.10
N ALA A 87 2.38 -42.66 -9.00
CA ALA A 87 2.13 -43.40 -7.76
C ALA A 87 3.30 -43.45 -6.75
N GLU A 88 4.50 -42.99 -7.12
CA GLU A 88 5.67 -43.02 -6.22
C GLU A 88 5.73 -41.83 -5.25
N ALA A 89 4.87 -40.80 -5.41
CA ALA A 89 4.81 -39.69 -4.47
C ALA A 89 3.88 -39.94 -3.26
N ALA A 90 3.18 -41.08 -3.21
CA ALA A 90 2.22 -41.37 -2.14
C ALA A 90 2.89 -41.63 -0.77
N ASP A 91 4.14 -42.12 -0.75
CA ASP A 91 4.81 -42.46 0.51
C ASP A 91 5.43 -41.25 1.23
N ALA A 92 5.64 -40.13 0.54
CA ALA A 92 6.22 -38.93 1.14
C ALA A 92 5.20 -38.04 1.89
N LEU A 93 3.89 -38.25 1.67
CA LEU A 93 2.82 -37.41 2.26
C LEU A 93 2.33 -37.91 3.63
N SER A 94 2.90 -39.00 4.16
CA SER A 94 2.59 -39.50 5.52
C SER A 94 3.23 -38.65 6.63
N ALA A 95 4.23 -37.82 6.29
CA ALA A 95 4.78 -36.85 7.24
C ALA A 95 3.89 -35.60 7.27
N GLY A 96 2.85 -35.63 8.12
CA GLY A 96 1.98 -34.48 8.36
C GLY A 96 2.78 -33.25 8.82
N ALA A 97 3.09 -32.35 7.89
CA ALA A 97 3.56 -31.02 8.19
C ALA A 97 2.35 -30.20 8.65
N THR A 98 2.15 -30.13 9.96
CA THR A 98 1.28 -29.11 10.57
C THR A 98 1.93 -27.76 10.30
N VAL A 99 1.45 -27.05 9.28
CA VAL A 99 1.79 -25.64 9.08
C VAL A 99 1.10 -24.87 10.20
N ASP A 100 1.89 -24.43 11.16
CA ASP A 100 1.44 -23.63 12.29
C ASP A 100 1.07 -22.24 11.80
N LEU A 101 -0.19 -22.03 11.46
CA LEU A 101 -0.74 -20.75 11.01
C LEU A 101 -1.19 -19.86 12.19
N GLY A 102 -1.03 -20.34 13.43
CA GLY A 102 -1.57 -19.67 14.63
C GLY A 102 -0.85 -18.37 14.96
N ASP A 103 0.49 -18.38 14.91
CA ASP A 103 1.30 -17.23 15.30
C ASP A 103 1.18 -16.05 14.31
N ASP A 104 0.96 -16.32 13.02
CA ASP A 104 0.91 -15.30 11.97
C ASP A 104 -0.33 -14.37 12.07
N GLU A 105 -1.46 -14.86 12.58
CA GLU A 105 -2.69 -14.05 12.69
C GLU A 105 -2.62 -13.02 13.83
N GLU A 106 -2.09 -13.39 15.00
CA GLU A 106 -1.90 -12.46 16.12
C GLU A 106 -0.83 -11.41 15.77
N ASP A 107 0.29 -11.84 15.18
CA ASP A 107 1.33 -10.94 14.69
C ASP A 107 0.80 -10.01 13.58
N ALA A 108 -0.08 -10.50 12.70
CA ALA A 108 -0.71 -9.67 11.68
C ALA A 108 -1.64 -8.60 12.27
N ALA A 109 -2.33 -8.90 13.37
CA ALA A 109 -3.19 -7.92 14.05
C ALA A 109 -2.40 -6.75 14.64
N GLN A 110 -1.15 -6.98 15.05
CA GLN A 110 -0.27 -5.93 15.57
C GLN A 110 0.51 -5.18 14.46
N ARG A 111 0.64 -5.79 13.27
CA ARG A 111 1.44 -5.23 12.17
C ARG A 111 0.70 -4.09 11.46
N ARG A 112 1.37 -2.94 11.33
CA ARG A 112 0.81 -1.76 10.62
C ARG A 112 0.58 -2.05 9.13
N LEU A 113 -0.54 -1.58 8.60
CA LEU A 113 -0.85 -1.61 7.16
C LEU A 113 0.18 -0.84 6.34
N LEU A 114 0.65 -1.43 5.24
CA LEU A 114 1.36 -0.70 4.20
C LEU A 114 0.40 -0.29 3.09
N ILE A 115 0.45 0.99 2.74
CA ILE A 115 -0.33 1.59 1.66
C ILE A 115 0.66 1.95 0.56
N VAL A 116 0.74 1.09 -0.44
CA VAL A 116 1.67 1.29 -1.56
C VAL A 116 0.92 1.99 -2.67
N VAL A 117 1.31 3.21 -3.04
CA VAL A 117 0.65 3.99 -4.08
C VAL A 117 1.48 3.95 -5.35
N THR A 118 0.89 3.55 -6.47
CA THR A 118 1.55 3.49 -7.77
C THR A 118 0.74 4.27 -8.80
N THR A 119 1.38 5.28 -9.39
CA THR A 119 0.85 6.04 -10.53
C THR A 119 1.27 5.39 -11.84
N THR A 120 0.46 5.56 -12.88
CA THR A 120 0.76 5.07 -14.23
C THR A 120 0.88 6.24 -15.20
N ARG A 121 1.61 6.05 -16.31
CA ARG A 121 1.77 7.06 -17.35
C ARG A 121 0.92 6.74 -18.56
N SER A 122 0.26 7.73 -19.15
CA SER A 122 -0.37 7.60 -20.46
C SER A 122 0.65 7.68 -21.58
N GLY A 123 0.42 6.95 -22.68
CA GLY A 123 1.21 7.13 -23.90
C GLY A 123 1.18 5.94 -24.87
N PRO A 124 1.59 6.17 -26.14
CA PRO A 124 1.79 5.10 -27.10
C PRO A 124 2.90 4.16 -26.62
N GLY A 125 2.66 2.84 -26.68
CA GLY A 125 3.61 1.81 -26.25
C GLY A 125 3.63 1.53 -24.73
N GLU A 126 3.20 2.49 -23.90
CA GLU A 126 3.19 2.35 -22.43
C GLU A 126 2.30 1.20 -21.94
N ARG A 127 1.23 0.86 -22.66
CA ARG A 127 0.33 -0.25 -22.27
C ARG A 127 1.05 -1.59 -22.07
N ARG A 128 1.97 -1.95 -22.99
CA ARG A 128 2.69 -3.23 -22.92
C ARG A 128 3.71 -3.21 -21.79
N ARG A 129 4.42 -2.09 -21.65
CA ARG A 129 5.42 -1.88 -20.60
C ARG A 129 4.78 -1.89 -19.21
N ARG A 130 3.69 -1.13 -19.04
CA ARG A 130 2.89 -1.04 -17.80
C ARG A 130 2.46 -2.41 -17.31
N ARG A 131 1.96 -3.28 -18.20
CA ARG A 131 1.57 -4.66 -17.80
C ARG A 131 2.75 -5.41 -17.17
N GLY A 132 3.94 -5.34 -17.76
CA GLY A 132 5.13 -5.99 -17.22
C GLY A 132 5.58 -5.40 -15.88
N GLU A 133 5.59 -4.07 -15.77
CA GLU A 133 5.98 -3.34 -14.56
C GLU A 133 5.02 -3.59 -13.39
N LEU A 134 3.71 -3.51 -13.63
CA LEU A 134 2.70 -3.81 -12.62
C LEU A 134 2.78 -5.27 -12.15
N LEU A 135 2.98 -6.23 -13.06
CA LEU A 135 3.16 -7.62 -12.66
C LEU A 135 4.41 -7.80 -11.80
N ARG A 136 5.53 -7.16 -12.18
CA ARG A 136 6.77 -7.24 -11.40
C ARG A 136 6.58 -6.68 -10.00
N LEU A 137 6.01 -5.48 -9.87
CA LEU A 137 5.72 -4.89 -8.57
C LEU A 137 4.74 -5.75 -7.77
N ALA A 138 3.70 -6.29 -8.40
CA ALA A 138 2.74 -7.17 -7.73
C ALA A 138 3.42 -8.44 -7.18
N HIS A 139 4.33 -9.07 -7.93
CA HIS A 139 5.09 -10.21 -7.44
C HIS A 139 5.99 -9.84 -6.26
N THR A 140 6.61 -8.65 -6.27
CA THR A 140 7.34 -8.14 -5.09
C THR A 140 6.41 -7.97 -3.89
N LEU A 141 5.25 -7.34 -4.06
CA LEU A 141 4.29 -7.10 -2.97
C LEU A 141 3.68 -8.39 -2.39
N ARG A 142 3.64 -9.49 -3.15
CA ARG A 142 3.24 -10.81 -2.64
C ARG A 142 4.23 -11.42 -1.67
N LEU A 143 5.50 -11.03 -1.74
CA LEU A 143 6.54 -11.46 -0.81
C LEU A 143 6.51 -10.66 0.49
N VAL A 144 5.84 -9.51 0.49
CA VAL A 144 5.70 -8.65 1.66
C VAL A 144 4.62 -9.24 2.58
N ARG A 145 4.94 -9.35 3.88
CA ARG A 145 3.98 -9.89 4.86
C ARG A 145 2.71 -9.03 4.91
N PRO A 146 1.50 -9.61 4.97
CA PRO A 146 0.29 -8.82 5.21
C PRO A 146 0.33 -8.07 6.56
N PRO A 147 -0.39 -6.94 6.71
CA PRO A 147 -1.31 -6.35 5.74
C PRO A 147 -0.64 -5.36 4.77
N VAL A 148 -0.99 -5.47 3.49
CA VAL A 148 -0.57 -4.57 2.39
C VAL A 148 -1.80 -4.25 1.54
N VAL A 149 -2.00 -2.97 1.22
CA VAL A 149 -2.96 -2.53 0.20
C VAL A 149 -2.23 -1.77 -0.88
N TRP A 150 -2.40 -2.21 -2.12
CA TRP A 150 -1.81 -1.58 -3.29
C TRP A 150 -2.81 -0.66 -3.97
N VAL A 151 -2.58 0.65 -3.91
CA VAL A 151 -3.41 1.66 -4.56
C VAL A 151 -2.82 1.97 -5.94
N VAL A 152 -3.50 1.53 -6.99
CA VAL A 152 -3.09 1.79 -8.38
C VAL A 152 -3.97 2.89 -8.94
N VAL A 153 -3.35 3.97 -9.39
CA VAL A 153 -4.04 5.14 -9.95
C VAL A 153 -3.72 5.26 -11.42
N GLU A 154 -4.75 5.49 -12.25
CA GLU A 154 -4.58 5.66 -13.68
C GLU A 154 -5.74 6.41 -14.35
N PRO A 155 -5.55 6.91 -15.57
CA PRO A 155 -6.63 7.47 -16.36
C PRO A 155 -7.67 6.42 -16.73
N ALA A 156 -8.94 6.81 -16.70
CA ALA A 156 -10.08 5.93 -16.92
C ALA A 156 -10.06 5.20 -18.27
N ALA A 157 -9.43 5.77 -19.30
CA ALA A 157 -9.28 5.14 -20.60
C ALA A 157 -8.45 3.83 -20.56
N ASP A 158 -7.53 3.73 -19.61
CA ASP A 158 -6.62 2.59 -19.49
C ASP A 158 -7.07 1.55 -18.45
N ALA A 159 -7.95 1.95 -17.54
CA ALA A 159 -8.42 1.15 -16.42
C ALA A 159 -8.94 -0.26 -16.81
N PRO A 160 -9.69 -0.49 -17.91
CA PRO A 160 -10.17 -1.84 -18.23
C PRO A 160 -9.05 -2.88 -18.39
N ALA A 161 -7.96 -2.49 -19.06
CA ALA A 161 -6.83 -3.38 -19.30
C ALA A 161 -6.03 -3.63 -18.01
N THR A 162 -5.81 -2.59 -17.21
CA THR A 162 -5.11 -2.74 -15.94
C THR A 162 -5.93 -3.53 -14.93
N ALA A 163 -7.25 -3.36 -14.90
CA ALA A 163 -8.15 -4.12 -14.03
C ALA A 163 -8.08 -5.64 -14.28
N GLU A 164 -7.85 -6.06 -15.53
CA GLU A 164 -7.60 -7.47 -15.86
C GLU A 164 -6.29 -7.98 -15.25
N VAL A 165 -5.23 -7.18 -15.33
CA VAL A 165 -3.93 -7.50 -14.73
C VAL A 165 -4.06 -7.61 -13.21
N LEU A 166 -4.62 -6.60 -12.55
CA LEU A 166 -4.74 -6.52 -11.09
C LEU A 166 -5.53 -7.71 -10.52
N ARG A 167 -6.63 -8.12 -11.16
CA ARG A 167 -7.42 -9.30 -10.78
C ARG A 167 -6.59 -10.59 -10.74
N GLY A 168 -5.61 -10.73 -11.63
CA GLY A 168 -4.73 -11.89 -11.70
C GLY A 168 -3.57 -11.89 -10.71
N THR A 169 -3.31 -10.78 -10.01
CA THR A 169 -2.12 -10.65 -9.15
C THR A 169 -2.24 -11.40 -7.82
N GLY A 170 -3.45 -11.45 -7.25
CA GLY A 170 -3.68 -11.92 -5.88
C GLY A 170 -3.24 -10.95 -4.78
N VAL A 171 -2.78 -9.74 -5.12
CA VAL A 171 -2.47 -8.68 -4.15
C VAL A 171 -3.77 -7.95 -3.79
N MET A 172 -3.98 -7.59 -2.53
CA MET A 172 -5.10 -6.73 -2.15
C MET A 172 -4.87 -5.33 -2.73
N TYR A 173 -5.77 -4.88 -3.60
CA TYR A 173 -5.61 -3.61 -4.31
C TYR A 173 -6.83 -2.70 -4.22
N ARG A 174 -6.61 -1.40 -4.38
CA ARG A 174 -7.63 -0.40 -4.71
C ARG A 174 -7.26 0.23 -6.04
N HIS A 175 -8.17 0.13 -7.00
CA HIS A 175 -7.96 0.64 -8.34
C HIS A 175 -8.73 1.94 -8.54
N LEU A 176 -7.99 3.04 -8.72
CA LEU A 176 -8.54 4.39 -8.85
C LEU A 176 -8.40 4.86 -10.29
N ALA A 177 -9.51 4.84 -11.01
CA ALA A 177 -9.62 5.38 -12.35
C ALA A 177 -10.07 6.84 -12.29
N PHE A 178 -9.25 7.78 -12.72
CA PHE A 178 -9.62 9.20 -12.79
C PHE A 178 -9.90 9.63 -14.22
N LYS A 179 -10.80 10.59 -14.42
CA LYS A 179 -11.03 11.23 -15.73
C LYS A 179 -10.32 12.58 -15.69
N PRO A 180 -9.20 12.76 -16.41
CA PRO A 180 -8.62 14.09 -16.54
C PRO A 180 -9.63 15.04 -17.18
N GLU A 181 -9.78 16.23 -16.61
CA GLU A 181 -10.57 17.31 -17.21
C GLU A 181 -9.85 17.89 -18.43
N ASP A 182 -8.52 18.02 -18.31
CA ASP A 182 -7.63 18.52 -19.35
C ASP A 182 -6.52 17.51 -19.69
N ASN A 183 -6.01 17.59 -20.91
CA ASN A 183 -4.83 16.82 -21.31
C ASN A 183 -3.59 17.33 -20.56
N PHE A 184 -2.85 16.41 -19.95
CA PHE A 184 -1.58 16.75 -19.30
C PHE A 184 -0.50 17.09 -20.32
N THR A 185 0.26 18.14 -20.02
CA THR A 185 1.41 18.56 -20.84
C THR A 185 2.65 17.71 -20.59
N THR A 186 2.79 17.15 -19.38
CA THR A 186 3.94 16.32 -18.99
C THR A 186 3.49 15.11 -18.17
N ALA A 187 4.29 14.04 -18.23
CA ALA A 187 4.08 12.84 -17.41
C ALA A 187 4.17 13.13 -15.91
N ASP A 188 4.99 14.11 -15.50
CA ASP A 188 5.15 14.49 -14.10
C ASP A 188 3.89 15.20 -13.57
N ALA A 189 3.24 16.04 -14.38
CA ALA A 189 1.97 16.67 -14.04
C ALA A 189 0.85 15.63 -13.90
N GLU A 190 0.80 14.65 -14.82
CA GLU A 190 -0.14 13.52 -14.73
C GLU A 190 0.09 12.72 -13.42
N ALA A 191 1.34 12.36 -13.12
CA ALA A 191 1.68 11.63 -11.91
C ALA A 191 1.37 12.43 -10.64
N HIS A 192 1.58 13.74 -10.65
CA HIS A 192 1.24 14.63 -9.53
C HIS A 192 -0.26 14.60 -9.20
N VAL A 193 -1.13 14.76 -10.21
CA VAL A 193 -2.58 14.68 -10.04
C VAL A 193 -3.01 13.29 -9.54
N GLN A 194 -2.40 12.23 -10.06
CA GLN A 194 -2.67 10.87 -9.59
C GLN A 194 -2.28 10.64 -8.13
N ARG A 195 -1.15 11.21 -7.67
CA ARG A 195 -0.74 11.13 -6.25
C ARG A 195 -1.75 11.85 -5.36
N ASN A 196 -2.19 13.05 -5.74
CA ASN A 196 -3.22 13.78 -4.99
C ASN A 196 -4.56 13.03 -4.96
N ALA A 197 -4.98 12.41 -6.07
CA ALA A 197 -6.16 11.55 -6.08
C ALA A 197 -6.03 10.33 -5.15
N ALA A 198 -4.84 9.73 -5.08
CA ALA A 198 -4.55 8.64 -4.13
C ALA A 198 -4.64 9.12 -2.67
N LEU A 199 -4.04 10.27 -2.36
CA LEU A 199 -4.03 10.85 -1.02
C LEU A 199 -5.45 11.21 -0.57
N ALA A 200 -6.24 11.89 -1.41
CA ALA A 200 -7.64 12.19 -1.13
C ALA A 200 -8.46 10.91 -0.88
N HIS A 201 -8.18 9.83 -1.62
CA HIS A 201 -8.84 8.54 -1.39
C HIS A 201 -8.44 7.92 -0.03
N VAL A 202 -7.15 7.94 0.30
CA VAL A 202 -6.62 7.45 1.58
C VAL A 202 -7.19 8.23 2.76
N GLU A 203 -7.27 9.56 2.63
CA GLU A 203 -7.83 10.46 3.63
C GLU A 203 -9.33 10.23 3.82
N LYS A 204 -10.10 10.23 2.73
CA LYS A 204 -11.55 10.02 2.75
C LYS A 204 -11.95 8.72 3.44
N HIS A 205 -11.19 7.65 3.24
CA HIS A 205 -11.46 6.34 3.84
C HIS A 205 -10.66 6.09 5.12
N ARG A 206 -9.86 7.07 5.57
CA ARG A 206 -8.98 6.98 6.74
C ARG A 206 -8.19 5.68 6.80
N LEU A 207 -7.51 5.35 5.70
CA LEU A 207 -6.69 4.14 5.64
C LEU A 207 -5.46 4.31 6.53
N ALA A 208 -5.56 3.89 7.78
CA ALA A 208 -4.49 4.05 8.78
C ALA A 208 -3.35 3.06 8.53
N GLY A 209 -2.15 3.57 8.27
CA GLY A 209 -0.98 2.78 7.94
C GLY A 209 0.23 3.65 7.60
N VAL A 210 1.22 3.04 6.96
CA VAL A 210 2.37 3.75 6.40
C VAL A 210 2.20 3.82 4.88
N LEU A 211 2.22 5.03 4.32
CA LEU A 211 2.06 5.29 2.90
C LEU A 211 3.43 5.47 2.24
N HIS A 212 3.66 4.72 1.16
CA HIS A 212 4.85 4.82 0.30
C HIS A 212 4.44 4.98 -1.17
N PHE A 213 5.05 5.92 -1.89
CA PHE A 213 4.86 6.04 -3.34
C PHE A 213 5.85 5.15 -4.07
N ALA A 214 5.34 4.05 -4.63
CA ALA A 214 6.14 3.09 -5.37
C ALA A 214 6.00 3.29 -6.88
N ASP A 215 7.14 3.55 -7.54
CA ASP A 215 7.23 3.44 -9.00
C ASP A 215 6.99 1.98 -9.43
N ALA A 216 6.12 1.78 -10.42
CA ALA A 216 5.88 0.48 -11.06
C ALA A 216 7.16 -0.10 -11.67
N ALA A 217 8.04 0.76 -12.18
CA ALA A 217 9.35 0.41 -12.71
C ALA A 217 10.43 0.31 -11.63
N GLY A 218 10.09 0.46 -10.36
CA GLY A 218 11.00 0.30 -9.24
C GLY A 218 11.41 -1.16 -8.99
N VAL A 219 12.54 -1.33 -8.33
CA VAL A 219 13.05 -2.59 -7.77
C VAL A 219 13.29 -2.36 -6.29
N TYR A 220 12.76 -3.26 -5.46
CA TYR A 220 12.75 -3.12 -4.01
C TYR A 220 13.41 -4.34 -3.37
N ASP A 221 14.25 -4.09 -2.37
CA ASP A 221 14.51 -5.11 -1.36
C ASP A 221 13.20 -5.43 -0.63
N VAL A 222 12.90 -6.70 -0.35
CA VAL A 222 11.66 -7.07 0.37
C VAL A 222 11.71 -6.60 1.83
N GLY A 223 12.89 -6.58 2.45
CA GLY A 223 13.13 -6.11 3.82
C GLY A 223 12.85 -4.62 4.01
N PHE A 224 12.93 -3.81 2.94
CA PHE A 224 12.52 -2.40 2.94
C PHE A 224 11.11 -2.22 3.50
N PHE A 225 10.16 -3.06 3.06
CA PHE A 225 8.77 -2.95 3.45
C PHE A 225 8.57 -3.21 4.94
N GLU A 226 9.38 -4.08 5.55
CA GLU A 226 9.34 -4.31 6.99
C GLU A 226 9.95 -3.16 7.79
N GLN A 227 10.98 -2.50 7.26
CA GLN A 227 11.57 -1.32 7.89
C GLN A 227 10.60 -0.13 7.90
N ILE A 228 9.93 0.17 6.78
CA ILE A 228 9.02 1.32 6.72
C ILE A 228 7.80 1.16 7.62
N ARG A 229 7.38 -0.08 7.99
CA ARG A 229 6.30 -0.27 8.98
C ARG A 229 6.60 0.38 10.32
N GLN A 230 7.88 0.51 10.69
CA GLN A 230 8.30 1.10 11.95
C GLN A 230 8.26 2.63 11.94
N ILE A 231 7.94 3.26 10.80
CA ILE A 231 7.82 4.72 10.70
C ILE A 231 6.72 5.21 11.62
N GLU A 232 7.09 6.04 12.60
CA GLU A 232 6.15 6.71 13.48
C GLU A 232 5.44 7.84 12.74
N ALA A 233 6.21 8.81 12.23
CA ALA A 233 5.71 9.97 11.49
C ALA A 233 6.23 9.98 10.05
N PHE A 234 7.53 10.18 9.85
CA PHE A 234 8.18 10.18 8.54
C PHE A 234 9.43 9.30 8.54
N GLY A 235 9.68 8.64 7.41
CA GLY A 235 10.90 7.88 7.15
C GLY A 235 11.47 8.22 5.77
N THR A 236 12.79 8.17 5.65
CA THR A 236 13.51 8.41 4.39
C THR A 236 14.74 7.51 4.27
N TRP A 237 15.17 7.23 3.05
CA TRP A 237 16.24 6.29 2.72
C TRP A 237 16.93 6.70 1.42
N PRO A 238 18.13 6.16 1.13
CA PRO A 238 18.77 6.31 -0.16
C PRO A 238 17.98 5.64 -1.29
N VAL A 239 17.74 6.40 -2.36
CA VAL A 239 17.16 5.91 -3.61
C VAL A 239 18.22 5.97 -4.70
N ALA A 240 18.39 4.87 -5.43
CA ALA A 240 19.25 4.82 -6.59
C ALA A 240 18.43 4.93 -7.88
N THR A 241 18.75 5.90 -8.72
CA THR A 241 18.12 6.09 -10.02
C THR A 241 19.10 5.72 -11.11
N MET A 242 18.75 4.70 -11.91
CA MET A 242 19.51 4.28 -13.08
C MET A 242 18.86 4.85 -14.34
N SER A 243 19.64 5.49 -15.21
CA SER A 243 19.13 5.93 -16.51
C SER A 243 19.46 4.93 -17.62
N ALA A 244 18.42 4.54 -18.37
CA ALA A 244 18.53 3.70 -19.54
C ALA A 244 19.44 4.35 -20.60
N GLY A 245 20.40 3.60 -21.14
CA GLY A 245 21.22 4.03 -22.28
C GLY A 245 22.46 4.84 -21.92
N GLU A 246 22.47 5.59 -20.83
CA GLU A 246 23.61 6.43 -20.44
C GLU A 246 24.59 5.74 -19.49
N LYS A 247 24.26 4.52 -18.99
CA LYS A 247 25.01 3.82 -17.92
C LYS A 247 25.22 4.69 -16.67
N LYS A 248 24.34 5.66 -16.46
CA LYS A 248 24.42 6.60 -15.35
C LYS A 248 23.60 6.10 -14.17
N VAL A 249 24.21 6.17 -12.99
CA VAL A 249 23.56 5.83 -11.72
C VAL A 249 23.77 7.01 -10.77
N VAL A 250 22.67 7.54 -10.26
CA VAL A 250 22.67 8.60 -9.25
C VAL A 250 22.03 8.05 -7.99
N VAL A 251 22.66 8.27 -6.83
CA VAL A 251 22.10 7.89 -5.53
C VAL A 251 21.85 9.15 -4.72
N GLU A 252 20.60 9.34 -4.33
CA GLU A 252 20.16 10.49 -3.55
C GLU A 252 19.51 10.02 -2.26
N GLY A 253 19.83 10.66 -1.15
CA GLY A 253 19.34 10.19 0.14
C GLY A 253 19.82 10.98 1.35
N PRO A 254 19.38 10.57 2.54
CA PRO A 254 19.73 11.22 3.79
C PRO A 254 21.15 10.83 4.25
N LEU A 255 21.82 11.77 4.92
CA LEU A 255 22.96 11.50 5.79
C LEU A 255 22.44 11.31 7.21
N CYS A 256 22.78 10.20 7.85
CA CYS A 256 22.20 9.83 9.13
C CYS A 256 23.24 9.61 10.22
N SER A 257 22.87 10.00 11.44
CA SER A 257 23.61 9.68 12.67
C SER A 257 22.61 9.07 13.65
N ALA A 258 22.70 7.77 13.91
CA ALA A 258 21.77 7.02 14.78
C ALA A 258 20.28 7.28 14.45
N SER A 259 19.86 7.01 13.21
CA SER A 259 18.54 7.29 12.63
C SER A 259 18.15 8.75 12.49
N LYS A 260 18.89 9.70 13.08
CA LYS A 260 18.63 11.13 12.91
C LYS A 260 19.20 11.61 11.59
N VAL A 261 18.37 12.22 10.76
CA VAL A 261 18.81 12.83 9.50
C VAL A 261 19.58 14.12 9.82
N VAL A 262 20.86 14.15 9.46
CA VAL A 262 21.79 15.27 9.68
C VAL A 262 22.13 16.03 8.40
N GLY A 263 21.62 15.56 7.25
CA GLY A 263 21.87 16.18 5.95
C GLY A 263 21.35 15.33 4.81
N TRP A 264 21.72 15.72 3.58
CA TRP A 264 21.38 15.03 2.35
C TRP A 264 22.61 14.90 1.46
N PHE A 265 22.64 13.88 0.64
CA PHE A 265 23.65 13.71 -0.39
C PHE A 265 23.02 13.33 -1.74
N SER A 266 23.75 13.67 -2.80
CA SER A 266 23.51 13.22 -4.16
C SER A 266 24.85 12.80 -4.75
N ARG A 267 24.98 11.54 -5.14
CA ARG A 267 26.21 10.94 -5.66
C ARG A 267 25.97 10.45 -7.08
N ASP A 268 26.70 11.05 -8.03
CA ASP A 268 26.70 10.62 -9.42
C ASP A 268 27.88 9.67 -9.65
N PHE A 269 27.57 8.39 -9.93
CA PHE A 269 28.60 7.37 -10.14
C PHE A 269 29.27 7.48 -11.51
N ASN A 270 28.69 8.23 -12.46
CA ASN A 270 29.31 8.40 -13.78
C ASN A 270 30.55 9.30 -13.69
N ASP A 271 30.43 10.44 -13.01
CA ASP A 271 31.51 11.42 -12.90
C ASP A 271 32.26 11.30 -11.55
N GLY A 272 31.80 10.42 -10.66
CA GLY A 272 32.33 10.26 -9.30
C GLY A 272 32.01 11.42 -8.35
N THR A 273 31.19 12.38 -8.80
CA THR A 273 30.88 13.57 -8.02
C THR A 273 29.93 13.24 -6.88
N THR A 274 30.22 13.76 -5.68
CA THR A 274 29.33 13.67 -4.53
C THR A 274 29.06 15.08 -4.02
N ARG A 275 27.79 15.47 -4.01
CA ARG A 275 27.32 16.70 -3.37
C ARG A 275 26.66 16.31 -2.07
N SER A 276 26.97 17.02 -1.00
CA SER A 276 26.31 16.82 0.29
C SER A 276 26.09 18.14 0.98
N VAL A 277 24.99 18.22 1.73
CA VAL A 277 24.63 19.36 2.57
C VAL A 277 24.32 18.82 3.95
N THR A 278 24.99 19.35 4.96
CA THR A 278 24.77 18.96 6.37
C THR A 278 24.13 20.12 7.12
N TYR A 279 23.26 19.82 8.08
CA TYR A 279 22.50 20.81 8.83
C TYR A 279 23.32 21.58 9.89
N ASN A 280 24.64 21.62 9.79
CA ASN A 280 25.50 22.26 10.80
C ASN A 280 25.57 23.78 10.63
N THR A 281 25.20 24.31 9.46
CA THR A 281 25.16 25.75 9.22
C THR A 281 23.92 26.34 9.86
N GLU A 282 24.07 27.06 10.98
CA GLU A 282 23.05 28.00 11.49
C GLU A 282 22.58 28.96 10.37
N ALA A 283 23.40 29.18 9.34
CA ALA A 283 23.07 29.92 8.14
C ALA A 283 21.88 29.34 7.34
N ASP A 284 21.54 28.06 7.50
CA ASP A 284 20.39 27.43 6.82
C ASP A 284 19.07 27.56 7.61
N LEU A 285 19.07 28.27 8.74
CA LEU A 285 17.84 28.62 9.47
C LEU A 285 17.05 29.77 8.81
N ASN A 286 17.61 30.40 7.77
CA ASN A 286 16.91 31.42 6.99
C ASN A 286 16.31 30.83 5.71
N PRO A 287 14.99 30.52 5.67
CA PRO A 287 14.34 30.03 4.45
C PRO A 287 14.43 31.02 3.27
N ALA A 288 14.61 32.33 3.54
CA ALA A 288 14.72 33.35 2.49
C ALA A 288 16.12 33.40 1.82
N GLY A 289 17.20 33.18 2.58
CA GLY A 289 18.56 33.03 2.02
C GLY A 289 18.75 31.66 1.36
N ALA A 290 17.96 30.68 1.80
CA ALA A 290 17.86 29.34 1.26
C ALA A 290 17.19 29.23 -0.12
N ALA A 291 16.91 30.35 -0.79
CA ALA A 291 16.60 30.31 -2.22
C ALA A 291 17.74 29.66 -3.04
N GLY A 292 18.99 29.69 -2.53
CA GLY A 292 20.13 28.95 -3.06
C GLY A 292 20.16 27.48 -2.63
N THR A 293 19.78 27.17 -1.38
CA THR A 293 19.54 25.81 -0.87
C THR A 293 18.11 25.38 -1.13
N ARG A 294 17.62 25.64 -2.37
CA ARG A 294 16.36 25.12 -2.92
C ARG A 294 16.13 23.78 -2.27
N ALA A 295 15.16 23.78 -1.36
CA ALA A 295 14.77 22.67 -0.53
C ALA A 295 15.09 21.39 -1.28
N HIS A 296 16.00 20.55 -0.77
CA HIS A 296 16.25 19.25 -1.38
C HIS A 296 14.88 18.60 -1.54
N THR A 297 14.35 18.63 -2.76
CA THR A 297 13.02 18.12 -3.04
C THR A 297 13.23 16.63 -3.04
N ILE A 298 12.88 16.01 -1.92
CA ILE A 298 13.00 14.57 -1.78
C ILE A 298 12.04 13.98 -2.79
N ASP A 299 12.59 13.13 -3.67
CA ASP A 299 11.76 12.40 -4.63
C ASP A 299 10.64 11.67 -3.88
N VAL A 300 9.47 11.56 -4.50
CA VAL A 300 8.29 10.96 -3.86
C VAL A 300 8.53 9.53 -3.41
N SER A 301 9.48 8.82 -4.00
CA SER A 301 9.87 7.46 -3.60
C SER A 301 10.93 7.41 -2.49
N GLY A 302 11.54 8.54 -2.16
CA GLY A 302 12.58 8.69 -1.15
C GLY A 302 12.06 8.87 0.27
N PHE A 303 10.74 8.83 0.45
CA PHE A 303 10.12 8.89 1.77
C PHE A 303 8.82 8.10 1.86
N ALA A 304 8.47 7.75 3.10
CA ALA A 304 7.15 7.28 3.49
C ALA A 304 6.71 7.98 4.78
N PHE A 305 5.40 7.95 5.03
CA PHE A 305 4.84 8.64 6.18
C PHE A 305 3.62 7.92 6.74
N ASN A 306 3.30 8.24 7.99
CA ASN A 306 2.10 7.75 8.63
C ASN A 306 0.88 8.45 8.03
N SER A 307 -0.02 7.68 7.43
CA SER A 307 -1.16 8.24 6.69
C SER A 307 -2.10 9.07 7.56
N SER A 308 -2.12 8.87 8.88
CA SER A 308 -2.93 9.70 9.81
C SER A 308 -2.59 11.18 9.76
N ILE A 309 -1.40 11.56 9.27
CA ILE A 309 -1.01 12.95 9.04
C ILE A 309 -1.99 13.68 8.12
N LEU A 310 -2.67 12.97 7.22
CA LEU A 310 -3.60 13.56 6.25
C LEU A 310 -4.92 14.05 6.89
N TRP A 311 -5.37 13.45 7.99
CA TRP A 311 -6.68 13.76 8.60
C TRP A 311 -6.65 14.01 10.12
N ASP A 312 -5.50 13.84 10.76
CA ASP A 312 -5.30 14.05 12.19
C ASP A 312 -4.06 14.93 12.44
N PRO A 313 -4.08 16.20 12.00
CA PRO A 313 -2.93 17.10 12.12
C PRO A 313 -2.59 17.41 13.59
N GLU A 314 -3.58 17.40 14.48
CA GLU A 314 -3.42 17.69 15.91
C GLU A 314 -2.52 16.66 16.60
N ARG A 315 -2.68 15.38 16.27
CA ARG A 315 -1.78 14.30 16.74
C ARG A 315 -0.31 14.56 16.39
N TRP A 316 -0.06 15.31 15.33
CA TRP A 316 1.28 15.66 14.86
C TRP A 316 1.67 17.09 15.19
N GLY A 317 0.95 17.75 16.11
CA GLY A 317 1.29 19.06 16.64
C GLY A 317 0.95 20.23 15.71
N ARG A 318 -0.03 20.08 14.81
CA ARG A 318 -0.49 21.18 13.93
C ARG A 318 -1.96 21.54 14.15
N PRO A 319 -2.31 22.84 14.10
CA PRO A 319 -3.70 23.27 14.05
C PRO A 319 -4.37 22.81 12.75
N THR A 320 -5.60 22.31 12.84
CA THR A 320 -6.45 21.86 11.71
C THR A 320 -6.75 22.96 10.67
N SER A 321 -6.41 24.22 10.94
CA SER A 321 -6.90 25.39 10.21
C SER A 321 -6.15 25.76 8.93
N LEU A 322 -5.32 24.89 8.32
CA LEU A 322 -4.79 25.19 6.99
C LEU A 322 -5.90 25.01 5.93
N PRO A 323 -6.27 26.07 5.20
CA PRO A 323 -7.31 25.99 4.19
C PRO A 323 -6.77 25.20 2.98
N ASP A 324 -7.52 24.16 2.61
CA ASP A 324 -7.44 23.52 1.29
C ASP A 324 -6.18 22.67 1.00
N THR A 325 -5.66 21.94 2.01
CA THR A 325 -4.71 20.82 1.80
C THR A 325 -5.25 19.76 0.82
N SER A 326 -6.54 19.81 0.51
CA SER A 326 -7.22 18.94 -0.47
C SER A 326 -6.74 19.09 -1.90
N GLN A 327 -6.28 20.28 -2.33
CA GLN A 327 -5.91 20.47 -3.74
C GLN A 327 -4.51 19.92 -4.05
N ASP A 328 -3.56 20.13 -3.14
CA ASP A 328 -2.17 19.72 -3.33
C ASP A 328 -1.55 19.00 -2.12
N SER A 329 -2.14 17.86 -1.78
CA SER A 329 -1.76 17.08 -0.61
C SER A 329 -0.33 16.56 -0.68
N ILE A 330 0.23 16.29 -1.87
CA ILE A 330 1.61 15.81 -2.00
C ILE A 330 2.61 16.90 -1.63
N LYS A 331 2.41 18.13 -2.11
CA LYS A 331 3.25 19.27 -1.77
C LYS A 331 3.18 19.56 -0.27
N PHE A 332 1.98 19.51 0.29
CA PHE A 332 1.77 19.62 1.73
C PHE A 332 2.59 18.58 2.51
N VAL A 333 2.54 17.30 2.13
CA VAL A 333 3.30 16.25 2.81
C VAL A 333 4.82 16.50 2.72
N GLN A 334 5.32 16.95 1.57
CA GLN A 334 6.74 17.29 1.39
C GLN A 334 7.15 18.50 2.26
N GLU A 335 6.31 19.52 2.37
CA GLU A 335 6.53 20.67 3.26
C GLU A 335 6.58 20.23 4.73
N VAL A 336 5.61 19.42 5.19
CA VAL A 336 5.58 18.92 6.58
C VAL A 336 6.80 18.08 6.90
N LEU A 337 7.26 17.25 5.97
CA LEU A 337 8.46 16.43 6.13
C LEU A 337 9.70 17.29 6.37
N LEU A 338 9.83 18.42 5.66
CA LEU A 338 11.01 19.29 5.75
C LEU A 338 10.98 20.25 6.96
N GLU A 339 9.79 20.61 7.43
CA GLU A 339 9.60 21.48 8.59
C GLU A 339 9.88 20.76 9.92
N ASP A 340 9.34 19.56 10.13
CA ASP A 340 9.51 18.81 11.38
C ASP A 340 10.59 17.73 11.28
N ARG A 341 11.84 18.19 11.22
CA ARG A 341 13.02 17.31 11.09
C ARG A 341 13.22 16.35 12.27
N ALA A 342 12.66 16.66 13.44
CA ALA A 342 12.76 15.78 14.61
C ALA A 342 11.90 14.51 14.44
N LYS A 343 10.85 14.58 13.62
CA LYS A 343 9.96 13.46 13.29
C LYS A 343 10.42 12.63 12.09
N LEU A 344 11.43 13.09 11.34
CA LEU A 344 12.00 12.40 10.19
C LEU A 344 13.12 11.45 10.62
N LYS A 345 12.96 10.15 10.34
CA LYS A 345 13.96 9.12 10.63
C LYS A 345 14.59 8.54 9.36
N GLY A 346 15.88 8.29 9.42
CA GLY A 346 16.65 7.57 8.41
C GLY A 346 16.46 6.05 8.48
N ILE A 347 16.33 5.42 7.31
CA ILE A 347 16.08 3.99 7.16
C ILE A 347 17.08 3.39 6.13
N PRO A 348 17.85 2.34 6.47
CA PRO A 348 18.08 1.84 7.84
C PRO A 348 18.69 2.94 8.73
N SER A 349 18.88 2.66 10.03
CA SER A 349 19.31 3.67 11.00
C SER A 349 20.60 4.42 10.66
N ASP A 350 21.49 3.80 9.91
CA ASP A 350 22.74 4.38 9.43
C ASP A 350 22.66 4.93 8.00
N CYS A 351 21.52 4.76 7.31
CA CYS A 351 21.28 5.18 5.93
C CYS A 351 22.33 4.68 4.93
N SER A 352 22.92 3.51 5.22
CA SER A 352 24.05 2.96 4.45
C SER A 352 23.61 2.07 3.27
N GLN A 353 22.35 1.63 3.26
CA GLN A 353 21.84 0.65 2.30
C GLN A 353 20.90 1.29 1.27
N ILE A 354 21.09 0.91 0.01
CA ILE A 354 20.17 1.25 -1.08
C ILE A 354 19.18 0.09 -1.23
N MET A 355 17.96 0.30 -0.76
CA MET A 355 16.91 -0.71 -0.82
C MET A 355 15.84 -0.42 -1.88
N VAL A 356 15.87 0.79 -2.46
CA VAL A 356 14.95 1.22 -3.49
C VAL A 356 15.75 1.67 -4.71
N TRP A 357 15.49 1.03 -5.83
CA TRP A 357 16.10 1.32 -7.11
C TRP A 357 15.02 1.71 -8.10
N GLN A 358 15.24 2.80 -8.82
CA GLN A 358 14.36 3.28 -9.87
C GLN A 358 15.03 3.17 -11.23
N TYR A 359 14.22 2.90 -12.23
CA TYR A 359 14.65 2.87 -13.62
C TYR A 359 13.99 4.01 -14.38
N SER A 360 14.79 5.04 -14.67
CA SER A 360 14.35 6.17 -15.49
C SER A 360 14.74 5.91 -16.95
N VAL A 361 13.75 5.96 -17.84
CA VAL A 361 14.01 6.00 -19.28
C VAL A 361 14.00 7.48 -19.66
N PRO A 362 15.11 8.03 -20.18
CA PRO A 362 15.10 9.39 -20.70
C PRO A 362 13.96 9.53 -21.70
N SER A 363 13.15 10.58 -21.57
CA SER A 363 12.21 10.94 -22.64
C SER A 363 13.02 11.12 -23.91
N SER A 364 12.75 10.32 -24.95
CA SER A 364 13.34 10.54 -26.27
C SER A 364 13.06 11.99 -26.66
N ARG A 365 14.13 12.77 -26.84
CA ARG A 365 14.03 14.17 -27.25
C ARG A 365 13.53 14.30 -28.68
#